data_AF-A0A958RDH6-F1
#
_entry.id   AF-A0A958RDH6-F1
#
_cell.length_a   1.000
_cell.length_b   1.000
_cell.length_c   1.000
_cell.angle_alpha   90.00
_cell.angle_beta   90.00
_cell.angle_gamma   90.00
#
_symmetry.space_group_name_H-M   'P 1'
#
loop_
_entity.id
_entity.type
_entity.pdbx_description
1 polymer ?
#
loop_
_entity_poly.entity_id
_entity_poly.type
_entity_poly.pdbx_seq_one_letter_code
_entity_poly.pdbx_strand_id
1 'polypeptide(L)'
;MVTFTLEVYSPGAEECLLYQEQHVVNMVGSKGIFSLRLGDGIRSGADYEDTAPLIDAFDNTVASITATTCAIGTTYNPAATDDRKLRMYFDDGSGPILATTQNVSSAPFALSAASIGGLVPADILQVNTSGSFVLDQNNLETIFDNANYTELLALIGGTSTQYMVSSPTSSVDFNGQQIVNIGTPSSGTDAVNKNYSDQNIGGQSTDAATLAALGAGQNGHVLVWDGASGQWTAAAPSGDATKLPLAGGTMTGNIDMGTHDITNANDISLNNNLTVGAGISVTGGIGVGTGINSGGPIQLTNQNELRLGDADNSNFMGLSAPATVTTDTTLILPDGDGSAGQVLETDGGSQLSWQNNARSVFGRSGDVTASAGDYSAAQIDNVAAGNIVATDVQAAINELDTEKVNLSGDTMTGTLVMGGANEIRFSDGDDSNYVGFVSPAALSGDQIWVLPDGDGSAGQMLTTDGSGNLVWATDAGGDVTGGANVGAGTGQIFRDETAGVLNFKTIATGSTKLSVTNNANDVTLDVVEANIDHDALSNFVANEHIDHSGVSIGTAADSGLAGGGDITASRSLSLDIDGTTALGAGVDNADTVLIYDDSGSVLRKATRAEMV
;
A
#
# COMPACT_ATOMS: atom_id res chain seq x y z
N MET A 1 7.57 -8.64 -134.22
CA MET A 1 8.19 -9.83 -133.62
C MET A 1 9.68 -9.55 -133.59
N VAL A 2 10.34 -9.76 -132.45
CA VAL A 2 11.80 -9.64 -132.32
C VAL A 2 12.36 -11.06 -132.26
N THR A 3 13.40 -11.35 -133.04
CA THR A 3 14.08 -12.65 -133.01
C THR A 3 15.29 -12.55 -132.12
N PHE A 4 15.39 -13.45 -131.14
CA PHE A 4 16.55 -13.60 -130.28
C PHE A 4 17.33 -14.84 -130.70
N THR A 5 18.62 -14.69 -130.93
CA THR A 5 19.53 -15.80 -131.19
C THR A 5 20.41 -15.97 -129.96
N LEU A 6 20.39 -17.16 -129.37
CA LEU A 6 21.22 -17.55 -128.25
C LEU A 6 22.29 -18.51 -128.74
N GLU A 7 23.55 -18.19 -128.44
CA GLU A 7 24.71 -18.94 -128.86
C GLU A 7 25.60 -19.24 -127.66
N VAL A 8 25.99 -20.50 -127.51
CA VAL A 8 26.92 -20.96 -126.48
C VAL A 8 28.26 -21.24 -127.13
N TYR A 9 29.28 -20.54 -126.67
CA TYR A 9 30.65 -20.62 -127.17
C TYR A 9 31.59 -21.23 -126.15
N SER A 10 32.68 -21.82 -126.67
CA SER A 10 33.83 -22.19 -125.86
C SER A 10 34.47 -20.94 -125.22
N PRO A 11 35.10 -21.06 -124.03
CA PRO A 11 35.58 -19.91 -123.28
C PRO A 11 36.92 -19.35 -123.81
N GLY A 12 37.73 -20.17 -124.50
CA GLY A 12 39.08 -19.83 -124.94
C GLY A 12 39.15 -18.88 -126.13
N ALA A 13 40.34 -18.74 -126.70
CA ALA A 13 40.59 -17.87 -127.86
C ALA A 13 40.03 -18.46 -129.17
N GLU A 14 39.78 -19.76 -129.19
CA GLU A 14 39.19 -20.49 -130.31
C GLU A 14 37.73 -20.13 -130.57
N GLU A 15 36.98 -19.66 -129.56
CA GLU A 15 35.56 -19.27 -129.62
C GLU A 15 34.75 -20.15 -130.58
N CYS A 16 34.75 -21.46 -130.32
CA CYS A 16 33.97 -22.42 -131.08
C CYS A 16 32.49 -22.34 -130.70
N LEU A 17 31.60 -22.28 -131.69
CA LEU A 17 30.16 -22.32 -131.46
C LEU A 17 29.76 -23.77 -131.12
N LEU A 18 29.26 -23.98 -129.91
CA LEU A 18 28.92 -25.33 -129.40
C LEU A 18 27.42 -25.61 -129.46
N TYR A 19 26.61 -24.57 -129.36
CA TYR A 19 25.16 -24.67 -129.41
C TYR A 19 24.56 -23.35 -129.87
N GLN A 20 23.61 -23.39 -130.80
CA GLN A 20 22.85 -22.21 -131.22
C GLN A 20 21.36 -22.53 -131.28
N GLU A 21 20.52 -21.60 -130.85
CA GLU A 21 19.09 -21.66 -131.05
C GLU A 21 18.46 -20.29 -131.25
N GLN A 22 17.29 -20.26 -131.91
CA GLN A 22 16.54 -19.04 -132.16
C GLN A 22 15.15 -19.07 -131.50
N HIS A 23 14.73 -17.91 -131.01
CA HIS A 23 13.42 -17.65 -130.40
C HIS A 23 12.77 -16.43 -131.04
N VAL A 24 11.51 -16.54 -131.49
CA VAL A 24 10.77 -15.42 -132.06
C VAL A 24 9.68 -14.97 -131.08
N VAL A 25 9.80 -13.76 -130.52
CA VAL A 25 8.93 -13.27 -129.44
C VAL A 25 8.23 -11.96 -129.82
N ASN A 26 6.95 -11.81 -129.46
CA ASN A 26 6.23 -10.56 -129.64
C ASN A 26 6.48 -9.61 -128.46
N MET A 27 7.19 -8.51 -128.71
CA MET A 27 7.58 -7.55 -127.67
C MET A 27 6.65 -6.33 -127.58
N VAL A 28 5.52 -6.31 -128.28
CA VAL A 28 4.58 -5.18 -128.23
C VAL A 28 4.02 -5.03 -126.81
N GLY A 29 4.24 -3.85 -126.20
CA GLY A 29 3.79 -3.52 -124.85
C GLY A 29 4.69 -3.96 -123.69
N SER A 30 5.78 -4.72 -123.95
CA SER A 30 6.63 -5.29 -122.90
C SER A 30 7.61 -4.31 -122.24
N LYS A 31 7.73 -3.08 -122.76
CA LYS A 31 8.70 -2.05 -122.33
C LYS A 31 10.16 -2.55 -122.24
N GLY A 32 10.51 -3.58 -123.03
CA GLY A 32 11.87 -4.13 -123.10
C GLY A 32 12.16 -5.31 -122.18
N ILE A 33 11.18 -5.79 -121.39
CA ILE A 33 11.37 -6.96 -120.52
C ILE A 33 11.03 -8.25 -121.29
N PHE A 34 11.91 -9.25 -121.19
CA PHE A 34 11.70 -10.59 -121.74
C PHE A 34 12.35 -11.65 -120.85
N SER A 35 11.94 -12.91 -121.04
CA SER A 35 12.55 -14.10 -120.45
C SER A 35 12.61 -15.18 -121.53
N LEU A 36 13.78 -15.78 -121.71
CA LEU A 36 14.04 -16.83 -122.69
C LEU A 36 14.68 -18.00 -121.97
N ARG A 37 14.25 -19.22 -122.30
CA ARG A 37 14.80 -20.46 -121.75
C ARG A 37 15.69 -21.12 -122.78
N LEU A 38 16.93 -21.39 -122.40
CA LEU A 38 17.90 -22.08 -123.25
C LEU A 38 17.54 -23.57 -123.38
N GLY A 39 17.45 -24.09 -124.61
CA GLY A 39 17.16 -25.49 -124.95
C GLY A 39 15.82 -25.72 -125.64
N ASP A 40 14.91 -24.74 -125.57
CA ASP A 40 13.56 -24.83 -126.11
C ASP A 40 13.41 -24.10 -127.46
N GLY A 41 14.49 -23.52 -127.98
CA GLY A 41 14.49 -22.76 -129.23
C GLY A 41 14.49 -23.65 -130.48
N ILE A 42 14.29 -23.02 -131.63
CA ILE A 42 14.37 -23.72 -132.93
C ILE A 42 15.84 -23.80 -133.35
N ARG A 43 16.31 -25.02 -133.65
CA ARG A 43 17.64 -25.32 -134.19
C ARG A 43 17.50 -25.81 -135.63
N SER A 44 18.39 -25.40 -136.53
CA SER A 44 18.25 -25.70 -137.96
C SER A 44 19.60 -25.72 -138.66
N GLY A 45 20.17 -26.91 -138.81
CA GLY A 45 21.37 -27.19 -139.61
C GLY A 45 21.85 -28.63 -139.40
N ALA A 46 22.98 -28.99 -140.00
CA ALA A 46 23.55 -30.34 -139.94
C ALA A 46 24.86 -30.41 -139.14
N ASP A 47 25.25 -29.29 -138.52
CA ASP A 47 26.53 -29.14 -137.85
C ASP A 47 26.42 -29.54 -136.37
N TYR A 48 27.55 -29.63 -135.68
CA TYR A 48 27.57 -30.18 -134.32
C TYR A 48 26.65 -29.37 -133.38
N GLU A 49 26.70 -28.04 -133.46
CA GLU A 49 25.91 -27.11 -132.66
C GLU A 49 24.41 -27.12 -132.96
N ASP A 50 23.97 -27.80 -134.01
CA ASP A 50 22.55 -28.01 -134.37
C ASP A 50 22.07 -29.42 -134.02
N THR A 51 22.98 -30.40 -134.01
CA THR A 51 22.65 -31.83 -133.87
C THR A 51 22.89 -32.37 -132.45
N ALA A 52 23.88 -31.86 -131.71
CA ALA A 52 24.18 -32.31 -130.36
C ALA A 52 23.16 -31.75 -129.35
N PRO A 53 22.58 -32.53 -128.43
CA PRO A 53 21.68 -31.99 -127.41
C PRO A 53 22.38 -30.95 -126.53
N LEU A 54 21.63 -29.97 -126.01
CA LEU A 54 22.16 -28.87 -125.19
C LEU A 54 23.05 -29.35 -124.02
N ILE A 55 22.75 -30.53 -123.46
CA ILE A 55 23.51 -31.11 -122.35
C ILE A 55 24.98 -31.35 -122.71
N ASP A 56 25.26 -31.77 -123.94
CA ASP A 56 26.62 -32.05 -124.40
C ASP A 56 27.42 -30.75 -124.57
N ALA A 57 26.77 -29.61 -124.85
CA ALA A 57 27.45 -28.32 -124.96
C ALA A 57 27.98 -27.82 -123.60
N PHE A 58 27.35 -28.22 -122.49
CA PHE A 58 27.77 -27.91 -121.13
C PHE A 58 28.47 -29.06 -120.41
N ASP A 59 28.60 -30.24 -121.03
CA ASP A 59 29.32 -31.37 -120.45
C ASP A 59 30.82 -31.25 -120.70
N ASN A 60 31.58 -30.99 -119.63
CA ASN A 60 33.03 -30.91 -119.67
C ASN A 60 33.74 -32.28 -119.70
N THR A 61 33.01 -33.39 -119.65
CA THR A 61 33.60 -34.75 -119.72
C THR A 61 33.73 -35.28 -121.15
N VAL A 62 33.09 -34.63 -122.13
CA VAL A 62 33.20 -35.00 -123.53
C VAL A 62 34.62 -34.71 -124.02
N ALA A 63 35.32 -35.74 -124.50
CA ALA A 63 36.76 -35.68 -124.69
C ALA A 63 37.22 -34.65 -125.74
N SER A 64 36.43 -34.36 -126.77
CA SER A 64 36.71 -33.36 -127.83
C SER A 64 35.44 -33.08 -128.64
N ILE A 65 35.14 -31.80 -128.89
CA ILE A 65 34.00 -31.31 -129.66
C ILE A 65 34.52 -30.69 -130.96
N THR A 66 34.12 -31.23 -132.10
CA THR A 66 34.55 -30.76 -133.43
C THR A 66 33.49 -29.83 -134.04
N ALA A 67 33.38 -28.61 -133.53
CA ALA A 67 32.50 -27.60 -134.12
C ALA A 67 33.05 -27.10 -135.47
N THR A 68 32.18 -27.00 -136.48
CA THR A 68 32.55 -26.50 -137.82
C THR A 68 32.82 -25.00 -137.84
N THR A 69 32.35 -24.27 -136.81
CA THR A 69 32.40 -22.81 -136.73
C THR A 69 33.22 -22.35 -135.51
N CYS A 70 34.53 -22.16 -135.68
CA CYS A 70 35.44 -21.62 -134.65
C CYS A 70 36.22 -20.41 -135.18
N ALA A 71 36.55 -19.45 -134.31
CA ALA A 71 37.37 -18.28 -134.65
C ALA A 71 38.82 -18.68 -134.98
N ILE A 72 39.36 -19.70 -134.30
CA ILE A 72 40.68 -20.28 -134.55
C ILE A 72 40.62 -21.80 -134.37
N GLY A 73 41.02 -22.58 -135.38
CA GLY A 73 40.98 -24.05 -135.34
C GLY A 73 39.61 -24.62 -135.74
N THR A 74 39.38 -25.90 -135.45
CA THR A 74 38.12 -26.62 -135.77
C THR A 74 37.65 -27.57 -134.66
N THR A 75 38.31 -27.56 -133.50
CA THR A 75 38.01 -28.46 -132.38
C THR A 75 38.20 -27.71 -131.07
N TYR A 76 37.30 -27.98 -130.13
CA TYR A 76 37.37 -27.53 -128.75
C TYR A 76 37.40 -28.76 -127.83
N ASN A 77 38.39 -28.86 -126.95
CA ASN A 77 38.47 -29.91 -125.94
C ASN A 77 38.13 -29.30 -124.59
N PRO A 78 36.92 -29.56 -124.04
CA PRO A 78 36.55 -29.05 -122.73
C PRO A 78 37.50 -29.54 -121.63
N ALA A 79 38.05 -28.61 -120.84
CA ALA A 79 38.63 -28.96 -119.55
C ALA A 79 37.52 -29.06 -118.49
N ALA A 80 37.74 -29.85 -117.45
CA ALA A 80 36.73 -30.15 -116.42
C ALA A 80 36.10 -28.90 -115.78
N THR A 81 36.83 -27.79 -115.73
CA THR A 81 36.40 -26.52 -115.12
C THR A 81 36.14 -25.42 -116.14
N ASP A 82 36.07 -25.76 -117.43
CA ASP A 82 35.84 -24.75 -118.44
C ASP A 82 34.42 -24.18 -118.33
N ASP A 83 34.35 -22.86 -118.27
CA ASP A 83 33.10 -22.13 -118.37
C ASP A 83 32.59 -22.12 -119.82
N ARG A 84 31.37 -21.65 -120.05
CA ARG A 84 30.84 -21.38 -121.39
C ARG A 84 30.46 -19.92 -121.55
N LYS A 85 30.64 -19.36 -122.74
CA LYS A 85 30.20 -17.99 -123.05
C LYS A 85 28.83 -18.03 -123.70
N LEU A 86 27.81 -17.53 -123.02
CA LEU A 86 26.48 -17.33 -123.62
C LEU A 86 26.43 -15.94 -124.25
N ARG A 87 26.24 -15.91 -125.57
CA ARG A 87 25.99 -14.70 -126.35
C ARG A 87 24.52 -14.65 -126.72
N MET A 88 23.97 -13.45 -126.67
CA MET A 88 22.60 -13.20 -127.11
C MET A 88 22.57 -12.02 -128.06
N TYR A 89 22.00 -12.28 -129.23
CA TYR A 89 21.66 -11.27 -130.23
C TYR A 89 20.16 -11.07 -130.23
N PHE A 90 19.72 -9.86 -130.54
CA PHE A 90 18.33 -9.62 -130.93
C PHE A 90 18.28 -8.84 -132.23
N ASP A 91 17.28 -9.13 -133.04
CA ASP A 91 16.99 -8.45 -134.30
C ASP A 91 15.53 -8.01 -134.29
N ASP A 92 15.32 -6.69 -134.32
CA ASP A 92 13.99 -6.06 -134.35
C ASP A 92 13.52 -5.72 -135.78
N GLY A 93 14.27 -6.18 -136.79
CA GLY A 93 14.06 -5.90 -138.21
C GLY A 93 15.07 -4.92 -138.81
N SER A 94 15.99 -4.38 -138.00
CA SER A 94 17.11 -3.53 -138.44
C SER A 94 18.45 -4.26 -138.60
N GLY A 95 18.48 -5.57 -138.33
CA GLY A 95 19.66 -6.43 -138.37
C GLY A 95 20.13 -6.85 -136.97
N PRO A 96 20.93 -7.92 -136.83
CA PRO A 96 21.29 -8.49 -135.53
C PRO A 96 22.20 -7.56 -134.72
N ILE A 97 21.76 -7.23 -133.50
CA ILE A 97 22.50 -6.44 -132.52
C ILE A 97 22.88 -7.34 -131.35
N LEU A 98 24.17 -7.37 -130.99
CA LEU A 98 24.65 -8.10 -129.81
C LEU A 98 24.17 -7.39 -128.54
N ALA A 99 23.29 -8.03 -127.77
CA ALA A 99 22.82 -7.47 -126.50
C ALA A 99 23.85 -7.67 -125.39
N THR A 100 24.35 -8.89 -125.22
CA THR A 100 25.26 -9.22 -124.13
C THR A 100 26.07 -10.48 -124.42
N THR A 101 27.26 -10.55 -123.83
CA THR A 101 28.04 -11.79 -123.67
C THR A 101 28.20 -12.01 -122.17
N GLN A 102 27.81 -13.18 -121.68
CA GLN A 102 27.95 -13.57 -120.28
C GLN A 102 28.73 -14.88 -120.17
N ASN A 103 29.67 -14.94 -119.23
CA ASN A 103 30.32 -16.20 -118.88
C ASN A 103 29.43 -16.97 -117.91
N VAL A 104 29.12 -18.22 -118.25
CA VAL A 104 28.36 -19.18 -117.47
C VAL A 104 29.34 -20.23 -116.95
N SER A 105 29.61 -20.19 -115.65
CA SER A 105 30.43 -21.21 -115.00
C SER A 105 29.59 -22.43 -114.65
N SER A 106 29.97 -23.59 -115.15
CA SER A 106 29.32 -24.88 -114.87
C SER A 106 30.03 -25.61 -113.72
N ALA A 107 29.23 -26.12 -112.76
CA ALA A 107 29.57 -27.09 -111.68
C ALA A 107 29.82 -26.47 -110.28
N PRO A 108 29.44 -27.15 -109.15
CA PRO A 108 29.67 -28.59 -109.00
C PRO A 108 28.67 -29.46 -108.16
N PHE A 109 28.69 -30.76 -108.49
CA PHE A 109 28.26 -31.94 -107.70
C PHE A 109 26.87 -32.58 -107.90
N ALA A 110 26.44 -32.78 -109.14
CA ALA A 110 25.70 -34.01 -109.49
C ALA A 110 26.26 -34.58 -110.81
N LEU A 111 27.39 -35.27 -110.68
CA LEU A 111 28.14 -35.97 -111.73
C LEU A 111 27.47 -37.29 -112.17
N SER A 112 26.14 -37.42 -112.07
CA SER A 112 25.42 -38.62 -112.55
C SER A 112 23.92 -38.37 -112.77
N ALA A 113 23.48 -38.49 -114.02
CA ALA A 113 22.07 -38.51 -114.44
C ALA A 113 21.58 -39.96 -114.73
N ALA A 114 22.02 -40.95 -113.93
CA ALA A 114 21.74 -42.37 -114.20
C ALA A 114 20.82 -43.07 -113.18
N SER A 115 20.15 -42.34 -112.29
CA SER A 115 19.13 -42.91 -111.40
C SER A 115 17.97 -41.94 -111.19
N ILE A 116 16.75 -42.49 -111.03
CA ILE A 116 15.57 -41.72 -110.62
C ILE A 116 15.38 -41.96 -109.13
N GLY A 117 15.70 -40.97 -108.31
CA GLY A 117 15.47 -41.02 -106.87
C GLY A 117 16.31 -42.03 -106.09
N GLY A 118 17.44 -42.49 -106.63
CA GLY A 118 18.36 -43.39 -105.93
C GLY A 118 18.05 -44.88 -106.00
N LEU A 119 17.09 -45.30 -106.84
CA LEU A 119 16.76 -46.71 -107.07
C LEU A 119 17.44 -47.23 -108.34
N VAL A 120 18.07 -48.40 -108.24
CA VAL A 120 18.75 -49.09 -109.37
C VAL A 120 17.84 -50.16 -109.99
N PRO A 121 18.15 -50.74 -111.16
CA PRO A 121 17.29 -51.74 -111.80
C PRO A 121 16.93 -52.99 -110.96
N ALA A 122 17.62 -53.24 -109.85
CA ALA A 122 17.30 -54.30 -108.89
C ALA A 122 16.20 -53.90 -107.88
N ASP A 123 15.91 -52.61 -107.75
CA ASP A 123 14.90 -52.04 -106.84
C ASP A 123 13.56 -51.78 -107.55
N ILE A 124 13.42 -52.28 -108.79
CA ILE A 124 12.23 -52.16 -109.63
C ILE A 124 11.88 -53.57 -110.12
N LEU A 125 10.61 -53.95 -109.98
CA LEU A 125 10.11 -55.28 -110.33
C LEU A 125 10.42 -55.62 -111.80
N GLN A 126 11.32 -56.59 -111.99
CA GLN A 126 11.64 -57.11 -113.31
C GLN A 126 10.67 -58.23 -113.66
N VAL A 127 10.10 -58.17 -114.86
CA VAL A 127 9.17 -59.21 -115.35
C VAL A 127 9.97 -60.49 -115.61
N ASN A 128 9.58 -61.59 -114.96
CA ASN A 128 10.25 -62.89 -115.09
C ASN A 128 10.14 -63.41 -116.53
N THR A 129 11.28 -63.53 -117.22
CA THR A 129 11.36 -63.92 -118.64
C THR A 129 11.72 -65.39 -118.86
N SER A 130 11.77 -66.25 -117.82
CA SER A 130 11.92 -67.71 -118.01
C SER A 130 11.39 -68.57 -116.84
N GLY A 131 10.42 -69.46 -117.09
CA GLY A 131 9.91 -70.46 -116.12
C GLY A 131 8.41 -70.77 -116.25
N SER A 132 7.84 -71.64 -115.40
CA SER A 132 6.40 -72.01 -115.39
C SER A 132 5.44 -70.92 -114.86
N PHE A 133 5.97 -69.77 -114.44
CA PHE A 133 5.21 -68.61 -113.97
C PHE A 133 5.68 -67.34 -114.69
N VAL A 134 5.81 -67.43 -116.03
CA VAL A 134 6.02 -66.28 -116.91
C VAL A 134 4.73 -65.47 -116.95
N LEU A 135 4.86 -64.14 -117.00
CA LEU A 135 3.74 -63.22 -117.18
C LEU A 135 3.22 -63.34 -118.64
N ASP A 136 2.53 -64.44 -118.93
CA ASP A 136 1.74 -64.61 -120.15
C ASP A 136 0.28 -64.19 -119.90
N GLN A 137 -0.49 -64.00 -120.98
CA GLN A 137 -1.89 -63.58 -120.86
C GLN A 137 -2.70 -64.58 -120.02
N ASN A 138 -2.40 -65.87 -120.07
CA ASN A 138 -3.15 -66.93 -119.39
C ASN A 138 -2.93 -66.92 -117.86
N ASN A 139 -1.72 -66.59 -117.42
CA ASN A 139 -1.35 -66.44 -116.01
C ASN A 139 -1.81 -65.08 -115.44
N LEU A 140 -1.91 -64.04 -116.28
CA LEU A 140 -2.45 -62.74 -115.86
C LEU A 140 -3.97 -62.83 -115.63
N GLU A 141 -4.70 -63.57 -116.46
CA GLU A 141 -6.16 -63.77 -116.32
C GLU A 141 -6.52 -64.60 -115.07
N THR A 142 -5.63 -65.48 -114.59
CA THR A 142 -5.87 -66.33 -113.40
C THR A 142 -5.71 -65.58 -112.06
N ILE A 143 -4.95 -64.50 -112.00
CA ILE A 143 -4.87 -63.62 -110.81
C ILE A 143 -6.19 -62.89 -110.58
N PHE A 144 -6.89 -62.54 -111.66
CA PHE A 144 -8.16 -61.82 -111.63
C PHE A 144 -9.39 -62.72 -111.74
N ASP A 145 -9.21 -64.05 -111.57
CA ASP A 145 -10.36 -64.93 -111.36
C ASP A 145 -11.02 -64.65 -110.00
N ASN A 146 -12.28 -65.04 -109.86
CA ASN A 146 -13.10 -64.65 -108.72
C ASN A 146 -12.58 -65.21 -107.37
N ALA A 147 -11.80 -66.29 -107.38
CA ALA A 147 -11.24 -66.89 -106.17
C ALA A 147 -9.93 -66.22 -105.75
N ASN A 148 -9.00 -66.05 -106.70
CA ASN A 148 -7.67 -65.51 -106.43
C ASN A 148 -7.68 -64.00 -106.24
N TYR A 149 -8.59 -63.27 -106.90
CA TYR A 149 -8.77 -61.83 -106.66
C TYR A 149 -9.26 -61.55 -105.23
N THR A 150 -10.16 -62.40 -104.73
CA THR A 150 -10.67 -62.30 -103.35
C THR A 150 -9.56 -62.57 -102.33
N GLU A 151 -8.73 -63.59 -102.57
CA GLU A 151 -7.58 -63.88 -101.70
C GLU A 151 -6.51 -62.78 -101.77
N LEU A 152 -6.26 -62.20 -102.95
CA LEU A 152 -5.36 -61.05 -103.11
C LEU A 152 -5.86 -59.83 -102.33
N LEU A 153 -7.16 -59.54 -102.36
CA LEU A 153 -7.78 -58.48 -101.55
C LEU A 153 -7.70 -58.78 -100.05
N ALA A 154 -7.87 -60.03 -99.64
CA ALA A 154 -7.72 -60.45 -98.25
C ALA A 154 -6.26 -60.33 -97.77
N LEU A 155 -5.29 -60.62 -98.64
CA LEU A 155 -3.86 -60.47 -98.36
C LEU A 155 -3.46 -58.98 -98.26
N ILE A 156 -3.94 -58.14 -99.19
CA ILE A 156 -3.73 -56.68 -99.16
C ILE A 156 -4.43 -56.06 -97.94
N GLY A 157 -5.60 -56.58 -97.55
CA GLY A 157 -6.37 -56.13 -96.40
C GLY A 157 -5.93 -56.73 -95.06
N GLY A 158 -4.91 -57.60 -95.03
CA GLY A 158 -4.42 -58.24 -93.80
C GLY A 158 -5.41 -59.19 -93.12
N THR A 159 -6.43 -59.67 -93.83
CA THR A 159 -7.51 -60.54 -93.33
C THR A 159 -7.47 -61.95 -93.93
N SER A 160 -6.42 -62.29 -94.68
CA SER A 160 -6.23 -63.64 -95.23
C SER A 160 -6.20 -64.68 -94.11
N THR A 161 -7.08 -65.68 -94.20
CA THR A 161 -7.12 -66.81 -93.27
C THR A 161 -6.25 -67.98 -93.73
N GLN A 162 -5.69 -67.92 -94.94
CA GLN A 162 -4.74 -68.91 -95.47
C GLN A 162 -3.29 -68.57 -95.11
N TYR A 163 -2.97 -67.32 -94.79
CA TYR A 163 -1.61 -66.84 -94.56
C TYR A 163 -1.42 -65.98 -93.28
N MET A 164 -2.12 -66.33 -92.17
CA MET A 164 -1.82 -65.85 -90.81
C MET A 164 -1.01 -66.91 -90.02
N VAL A 165 -0.04 -66.48 -89.19
CA VAL A 165 0.77 -67.40 -88.36
C VAL A 165 -0.09 -67.98 -87.23
N SER A 166 -0.41 -69.27 -87.31
CA SER A 166 -1.13 -70.02 -86.26
C SER A 166 -0.26 -70.21 -85.01
N SER A 167 -0.76 -69.79 -83.83
CA SER A 167 -0.24 -70.10 -82.48
C SER A 167 1.26 -69.88 -82.25
N PRO A 168 1.68 -68.69 -81.77
CA PRO A 168 3.07 -68.45 -81.44
C PRO A 168 3.52 -69.34 -80.27
N THR A 169 4.45 -70.27 -80.52
CA THR A 169 5.07 -71.15 -79.51
C THR A 169 6.31 -70.54 -78.87
N SER A 170 6.59 -69.27 -79.16
CA SER A 170 7.71 -68.46 -78.65
C SER A 170 7.24 -67.01 -78.45
N SER A 171 8.06 -66.19 -77.79
CA SER A 171 7.77 -64.78 -77.58
C SER A 171 7.37 -64.07 -78.88
N VAL A 172 6.24 -63.37 -78.86
CA VAL A 172 5.78 -62.52 -79.95
C VAL A 172 6.36 -61.14 -79.75
N ASP A 173 7.13 -60.66 -80.72
CA ASP A 173 7.60 -59.27 -80.77
C ASP A 173 6.55 -58.40 -81.46
N PHE A 174 6.05 -57.38 -80.75
CA PHE A 174 5.08 -56.41 -81.27
C PHE A 174 5.74 -55.11 -81.75
N ASN A 175 7.08 -55.05 -81.83
CA ASN A 175 7.84 -53.92 -82.36
C ASN A 175 7.41 -52.56 -81.77
N GLY A 176 7.22 -52.52 -80.45
CA GLY A 176 6.81 -51.33 -79.70
C GLY A 176 5.32 -50.94 -79.82
N GLN A 177 4.48 -51.76 -80.45
CA GLN A 177 3.05 -51.51 -80.59
C GLN A 177 2.29 -51.79 -79.28
N GLN A 178 1.19 -51.06 -79.06
CA GLN A 178 0.34 -51.22 -77.88
C GLN A 178 -0.64 -52.39 -78.06
N ILE A 179 -0.77 -53.22 -77.02
CA ILE A 179 -1.83 -54.25 -76.94
C ILE A 179 -3.04 -53.62 -76.26
N VAL A 180 -4.14 -53.44 -77.01
CA VAL A 180 -5.41 -52.87 -76.51
C VAL A 180 -6.46 -53.96 -76.29
N ASN A 181 -7.44 -53.71 -75.41
CA ASN A 181 -8.55 -54.61 -75.07
C ASN A 181 -8.17 -55.94 -74.37
N ILE A 182 -7.16 -55.91 -73.51
CA ILE A 182 -6.84 -57.05 -72.62
C ILE A 182 -7.91 -57.14 -71.52
N GLY A 183 -8.58 -58.29 -71.41
CA GLY A 183 -9.61 -58.55 -70.39
C GLY A 183 -9.06 -58.64 -68.96
N THR A 184 -9.94 -58.79 -67.97
CA THR A 184 -9.53 -59.02 -66.58
C THR A 184 -8.85 -60.40 -66.47
N PRO A 185 -7.66 -60.50 -65.85
CA PRO A 185 -6.94 -61.76 -65.71
C PRO A 185 -7.72 -62.74 -64.81
N SER A 186 -7.74 -64.01 -65.18
CA SER A 186 -8.45 -65.10 -64.49
C SER A 186 -7.51 -66.21 -63.99
N SER A 187 -6.30 -66.28 -64.54
CA SER A 187 -5.19 -67.14 -64.14
C SER A 187 -3.93 -66.32 -63.82
N GLY A 188 -3.03 -66.87 -63.00
CA GLY A 188 -1.76 -66.22 -62.63
C GLY A 188 -0.74 -66.07 -63.78
N THR A 189 -1.04 -66.61 -64.96
CA THR A 189 -0.22 -66.50 -66.18
C THR A 189 -0.77 -65.50 -67.19
N ASP A 190 -1.92 -64.89 -66.92
CA ASP A 190 -2.55 -63.96 -67.85
C ASP A 190 -1.83 -62.61 -67.85
N ALA A 191 -1.83 -61.93 -69.00
CA ALA A 191 -1.37 -60.54 -69.07
C ALA A 191 -2.35 -59.63 -68.30
N VAL A 192 -1.81 -58.68 -67.53
CA VAL A 192 -2.61 -57.71 -66.78
C VAL A 192 -2.61 -56.34 -67.47
N ASN A 193 -3.74 -55.63 -67.41
CA ASN A 193 -3.78 -54.22 -67.74
C ASN A 193 -3.32 -53.37 -66.53
N LYS A 194 -2.92 -52.12 -66.77
CA LYS A 194 -2.44 -51.23 -65.68
C LYS A 194 -3.51 -51.03 -64.60
N ASN A 195 -4.77 -50.89 -64.99
CA ASN A 195 -5.85 -50.66 -64.04
C ASN A 195 -5.99 -51.80 -63.02
N TYR A 196 -5.85 -53.05 -63.45
CA TYR A 196 -5.85 -54.22 -62.58
C TYR A 196 -4.60 -54.28 -61.68
N SER A 197 -3.43 -53.97 -62.23
CA SER A 197 -2.18 -53.95 -61.43
C SER A 197 -2.18 -52.84 -60.36
N ASP A 198 -2.79 -51.70 -60.64
CA ASP A 198 -2.80 -50.55 -59.74
C ASP A 198 -3.90 -50.67 -58.67
N GLN A 199 -4.98 -51.39 -58.96
CA GLN A 199 -6.13 -51.57 -58.05
C GLN A 199 -6.14 -52.89 -57.28
N ASN A 200 -5.18 -53.79 -57.49
CA ASN A 200 -5.18 -55.10 -56.83
C ASN A 200 -3.78 -55.49 -56.31
N ILE A 201 -3.71 -55.98 -55.06
CA ILE A 201 -2.51 -56.56 -54.44
C ILE A 201 -2.82 -58.01 -54.06
N GLY A 202 -2.03 -58.95 -54.57
CA GLY A 202 -2.22 -60.39 -54.31
C GLY A 202 -3.55 -60.94 -54.83
N GLY A 203 -4.13 -60.32 -55.87
CA GLY A 203 -5.43 -60.70 -56.45
C GLY A 203 -6.64 -60.12 -55.71
N GLN A 204 -6.44 -59.42 -54.59
CA GLN A 204 -7.50 -58.73 -53.85
C GLN A 204 -7.49 -57.23 -54.16
N SER A 205 -8.67 -56.61 -54.18
CA SER A 205 -8.81 -55.18 -54.48
C SER A 205 -8.18 -54.33 -53.38
N THR A 206 -7.51 -53.26 -53.77
CA THR A 206 -7.05 -52.19 -52.90
C THR A 206 -8.09 -51.07 -52.88
N ASP A 207 -8.21 -50.39 -51.76
CA ASP A 207 -8.96 -49.15 -51.71
C ASP A 207 -8.08 -48.03 -52.33
N ALA A 208 -8.35 -47.75 -53.60
CA ALA A 208 -7.63 -46.73 -54.35
C ALA A 208 -7.73 -45.34 -53.70
N ALA A 209 -8.79 -45.04 -52.94
CA ALA A 209 -8.96 -43.72 -52.32
C ALA A 209 -8.00 -43.51 -51.14
N THR A 210 -7.87 -44.49 -50.24
CA THR A 210 -6.92 -44.41 -49.12
C THR A 210 -5.47 -44.52 -49.57
N LEU A 211 -5.19 -45.34 -50.57
CA LEU A 211 -3.82 -45.50 -51.08
C LEU A 211 -3.33 -44.27 -51.87
N ALA A 212 -4.22 -43.63 -52.65
CA ALA A 212 -3.89 -42.39 -53.36
C ALA A 212 -3.78 -41.16 -52.44
N ALA A 213 -4.36 -41.22 -51.24
CA ALA A 213 -4.26 -40.16 -50.23
C ALA A 213 -2.90 -40.16 -49.49
N LEU A 214 -2.02 -41.15 -49.74
CA LEU A 214 -0.68 -41.23 -49.16
C LEU A 214 0.24 -40.13 -49.72
N GLY A 215 0.54 -39.13 -48.88
CA GLY A 215 1.39 -37.99 -49.23
C GLY A 215 2.57 -37.75 -48.29
N ALA A 216 3.40 -36.75 -48.61
CA ALA A 216 4.54 -36.36 -47.76
C ALA A 216 4.05 -35.90 -46.37
N GLY A 217 4.35 -36.70 -45.34
CA GLY A 217 3.89 -36.48 -43.96
C GLY A 217 3.28 -37.71 -43.28
N GLN A 218 3.04 -38.79 -44.02
CA GLN A 218 2.37 -40.00 -43.52
C GLN A 218 3.35 -41.17 -43.31
N ASN A 219 4.56 -40.88 -42.81
CA ASN A 219 5.60 -41.89 -42.57
C ASN A 219 5.12 -42.96 -41.57
N GLY A 220 5.35 -44.24 -41.91
CA GLY A 220 5.09 -45.38 -41.03
C GLY A 220 3.73 -46.08 -41.21
N HIS A 221 2.88 -45.63 -42.14
CA HIS A 221 1.65 -46.35 -42.49
C HIS A 221 1.98 -47.73 -43.08
N VAL A 222 1.11 -48.70 -42.80
CA VAL A 222 1.22 -50.08 -43.26
C VAL A 222 -0.04 -50.45 -44.05
N LEU A 223 0.08 -51.46 -44.91
CA LEU A 223 -1.07 -52.06 -45.56
C LEU A 223 -1.82 -52.92 -44.53
N VAL A 224 -3.09 -52.60 -44.31
CA VAL A 224 -3.96 -53.34 -43.41
C VAL A 224 -5.11 -53.92 -44.22
N TRP A 225 -5.40 -55.20 -43.99
CA TRP A 225 -6.58 -55.84 -44.55
C TRP A 225 -7.82 -55.33 -43.80
N ASP A 226 -8.68 -54.59 -44.47
CA ASP A 226 -9.99 -54.24 -43.92
C ASP A 226 -10.98 -55.39 -44.20
N GLY A 227 -11.21 -56.20 -43.18
CA GLY A 227 -12.13 -57.33 -43.25
C GLY A 227 -13.60 -56.94 -43.48
N ALA A 228 -13.99 -55.68 -43.25
CA ALA A 228 -15.35 -55.20 -43.48
C ALA A 228 -15.61 -54.85 -44.95
N SER A 229 -14.64 -54.20 -45.61
CA SER A 229 -14.72 -53.85 -47.04
C SER A 229 -14.10 -54.90 -47.97
N GLY A 230 -13.35 -55.86 -47.42
CA GLY A 230 -12.68 -56.91 -48.19
C GLY A 230 -11.56 -56.38 -49.07
N GLN A 231 -10.93 -55.28 -48.66
CA GLN A 231 -9.92 -54.55 -49.44
C GLN A 231 -8.68 -54.29 -48.60
N TRP A 232 -7.54 -54.15 -49.29
CA TRP A 232 -6.33 -53.61 -48.68
C TRP A 232 -6.44 -52.09 -48.56
N THR A 233 -6.27 -51.56 -47.36
CA THR A 233 -6.29 -50.12 -47.07
C THR A 233 -4.94 -49.69 -46.48
N ALA A 234 -4.58 -48.41 -46.65
CA ALA A 234 -3.42 -47.85 -45.97
C ALA A 234 -3.84 -47.25 -44.63
N ALA A 235 -3.27 -47.74 -43.53
CA ALA A 235 -3.58 -47.27 -42.19
C ALA A 235 -2.32 -47.13 -41.33
N ALA A 236 -2.40 -46.36 -40.25
CA ALA A 236 -1.33 -46.33 -39.26
C ALA A 236 -1.18 -47.73 -38.61
N PRO A 237 0.05 -48.17 -38.29
CA PRO A 237 0.29 -49.47 -37.69
C PRO A 237 -0.43 -49.54 -36.35
N SER A 238 -1.28 -50.55 -36.18
CA SER A 238 -1.92 -50.81 -34.89
C SER A 238 -0.85 -51.19 -33.87
N GLY A 239 -0.82 -50.50 -32.73
CA GLY A 239 0.06 -50.88 -31.62
C GLY A 239 -0.15 -52.35 -31.23
N ASP A 240 0.93 -53.03 -30.81
CA ASP A 240 0.86 -54.39 -30.29
C ASP A 240 -0.04 -54.40 -29.04
N ALA A 241 -1.23 -55.00 -29.16
CA ALA A 241 -2.24 -55.01 -28.09
C ALA A 241 -1.78 -55.75 -26.82
N THR A 242 -0.64 -56.45 -26.87
CA THR A 242 -0.03 -57.10 -25.70
C THR A 242 1.01 -56.24 -24.98
N LYS A 243 1.32 -55.03 -25.51
CA LYS A 243 2.33 -54.12 -24.97
C LYS A 243 1.73 -52.77 -24.64
N LEU A 244 2.33 -52.11 -23.65
CA LEU A 244 1.96 -50.74 -23.29
C LEU A 244 2.55 -49.75 -24.30
N PRO A 245 1.76 -48.80 -24.84
CA PRO A 245 2.27 -47.73 -25.67
C PRO A 245 3.29 -46.88 -24.91
N LEU A 246 4.42 -46.56 -25.54
CA LEU A 246 5.48 -45.72 -24.95
C LEU A 246 5.00 -44.28 -24.65
N ALA A 247 3.99 -43.81 -25.37
CA ALA A 247 3.35 -42.50 -25.16
C ALA A 247 2.34 -42.50 -23.98
N GLY A 248 2.15 -43.64 -23.31
CA GLY A 248 1.09 -43.83 -22.34
C GLY A 248 -0.24 -44.19 -23.00
N GLY A 249 -1.03 -45.01 -22.31
CA GLY A 249 -2.38 -45.42 -22.73
C GLY A 249 -3.20 -45.88 -21.53
N THR A 250 -4.52 -45.88 -21.66
CA THR A 250 -5.43 -46.34 -20.59
C THR A 250 -5.55 -47.86 -20.67
N MET A 251 -5.08 -48.58 -19.65
CA MET A 251 -5.35 -50.01 -19.51
C MET A 251 -6.73 -50.24 -18.88
N THR A 252 -7.43 -51.26 -19.34
CA THR A 252 -8.61 -51.79 -18.64
C THR A 252 -8.24 -53.16 -18.08
N GLY A 253 -8.47 -53.39 -16.78
CA GLY A 253 -8.07 -54.62 -16.08
C GLY A 253 -6.81 -54.47 -15.21
N ASN A 254 -6.50 -55.53 -14.45
CA ASN A 254 -5.34 -55.59 -13.56
C ASN A 254 -4.07 -55.86 -14.36
N ILE A 255 -2.95 -55.25 -13.94
CA ILE A 255 -1.61 -55.58 -14.45
C ILE A 255 -1.02 -56.65 -13.54
N ASP A 256 -0.77 -57.85 -14.07
CA ASP A 256 0.00 -58.88 -13.38
C ASP A 256 1.48 -58.78 -13.77
N MET A 257 2.33 -58.40 -12.81
CA MET A 257 3.78 -58.31 -12.99
C MET A 257 4.52 -59.58 -12.52
N GLY A 258 3.82 -60.57 -11.96
CA GLY A 258 4.42 -61.74 -11.34
C GLY A 258 5.44 -61.35 -10.26
N THR A 259 6.71 -61.77 -10.45
CA THR A 259 7.84 -61.45 -9.54
C THR A 259 8.70 -60.28 -10.03
N HIS A 260 8.23 -59.49 -10.98
CA HIS A 260 9.00 -58.37 -11.54
C HIS A 260 8.71 -57.05 -10.82
N ASP A 261 9.76 -56.27 -10.60
CA ASP A 261 9.69 -54.96 -9.96
C ASP A 261 9.56 -53.82 -10.99
N ILE A 262 8.85 -52.77 -10.62
CA ILE A 262 8.85 -51.49 -11.34
C ILE A 262 9.93 -50.60 -10.70
N THR A 263 11.09 -50.48 -11.36
CA THR A 263 12.28 -49.83 -10.77
C THR A 263 12.42 -48.34 -11.08
N ASN A 264 11.58 -47.79 -11.96
CA ASN A 264 11.69 -46.42 -12.48
C ASN A 264 10.34 -45.67 -12.55
N ALA A 265 9.38 -45.99 -11.68
CA ALA A 265 8.17 -45.18 -11.56
C ALA A 265 8.52 -43.83 -10.91
N ASN A 266 8.21 -42.73 -11.60
CA ASN A 266 8.37 -41.39 -11.02
C ASN A 266 7.29 -41.13 -9.96
N ASP A 267 6.01 -41.30 -10.35
CA ASP A 267 4.85 -41.15 -9.48
C ASP A 267 3.91 -42.35 -9.65
N ILE A 268 3.36 -42.84 -8.55
CA ILE A 268 2.31 -43.87 -8.54
C ILE A 268 1.05 -43.23 -7.96
N SER A 269 0.07 -42.95 -8.81
CA SER A 269 -1.23 -42.40 -8.41
C SER A 269 -2.30 -43.49 -8.54
N LEU A 270 -3.04 -43.74 -7.45
CA LEU A 270 -4.08 -44.76 -7.38
C LEU A 270 -5.39 -44.11 -6.92
N ASN A 271 -6.51 -44.55 -7.49
CA ASN A 271 -7.84 -44.06 -7.09
C ASN A 271 -8.37 -44.70 -5.79
N ASN A 272 -7.69 -45.74 -5.28
CA ASN A 272 -8.13 -46.48 -4.10
C ASN A 272 -6.89 -46.91 -3.27
N ASN A 273 -6.65 -48.21 -3.08
CA ASN A 273 -5.60 -48.71 -2.18
C ASN A 273 -4.35 -49.23 -2.93
N LEU A 274 -3.17 -49.00 -2.34
CA LEU A 274 -1.94 -49.75 -2.63
C LEU A 274 -1.83 -50.90 -1.63
N THR A 275 -1.86 -52.15 -2.09
CA THR A 275 -1.62 -53.33 -1.24
C THR A 275 -0.25 -53.92 -1.57
N VAL A 276 0.63 -54.06 -0.57
CA VAL A 276 1.96 -54.66 -0.72
C VAL A 276 2.13 -55.85 0.22
N GLY A 277 2.88 -56.87 -0.20
CA GLY A 277 2.99 -58.13 0.53
C GLY A 277 3.91 -58.12 1.75
N ALA A 278 5.08 -57.47 1.67
CA ALA A 278 6.11 -57.54 2.71
C ALA A 278 6.46 -56.18 3.37
N GLY A 279 6.02 -55.07 2.78
CA GLY A 279 6.25 -53.71 3.31
C GLY A 279 6.49 -52.68 2.21
N ILE A 280 6.41 -51.40 2.56
CA ILE A 280 6.77 -50.27 1.69
C ILE A 280 8.03 -49.63 2.28
N SER A 281 9.12 -49.59 1.51
CA SER A 281 10.31 -48.82 1.86
C SER A 281 10.26 -47.48 1.15
N VAL A 282 10.07 -46.39 1.89
CA VAL A 282 10.05 -45.02 1.34
C VAL A 282 11.30 -44.29 1.82
N THR A 283 12.15 -43.81 0.91
CA THR A 283 13.38 -43.05 1.23
C THR A 283 13.07 -41.58 1.60
N GLY A 284 11.86 -41.30 2.06
CA GLY A 284 11.34 -39.96 2.33
C GLY A 284 10.10 -40.01 3.22
N GLY A 285 9.31 -38.94 3.24
CA GLY A 285 8.09 -38.85 4.04
C GLY A 285 6.92 -39.62 3.43
N ILE A 286 6.04 -40.14 4.29
CA ILE A 286 4.73 -40.68 3.90
C ILE A 286 3.71 -39.54 4.04
N GLY A 287 3.32 -38.93 2.92
CA GLY A 287 2.27 -37.90 2.88
C GLY A 287 0.89 -38.54 2.75
N VAL A 288 0.08 -38.49 3.81
CA VAL A 288 -1.28 -39.06 3.84
C VAL A 288 -2.29 -38.00 4.28
N GLY A 289 -3.35 -37.80 3.50
CA GLY A 289 -4.39 -36.81 3.79
C GLY A 289 -5.31 -37.18 4.96
N THR A 290 -5.33 -38.46 5.36
CA THR A 290 -6.21 -38.99 6.41
C THR A 290 -5.47 -39.72 7.53
N GLY A 291 -4.14 -39.53 7.64
CA GLY A 291 -3.29 -40.13 8.68
C GLY A 291 -2.75 -41.54 8.34
N ILE A 292 -1.87 -42.06 9.20
CA ILE A 292 -1.24 -43.38 9.06
C ILE A 292 -2.00 -44.37 9.95
N ASN A 293 -2.72 -45.33 9.34
CA ASN A 293 -3.40 -46.42 10.05
C ASN A 293 -2.55 -47.70 9.97
N SER A 294 -1.96 -48.12 11.08
CA SER A 294 -1.14 -49.33 11.16
C SER A 294 -1.82 -50.39 12.02
N GLY A 295 -1.93 -51.63 11.51
CA GLY A 295 -2.38 -52.79 12.28
C GLY A 295 -1.34 -53.30 13.30
N GLY A 296 -0.11 -52.78 13.22
CA GLY A 296 0.99 -53.03 14.16
C GLY A 296 1.65 -51.72 14.63
N PRO A 297 2.76 -51.79 15.39
CA PRO A 297 3.44 -50.58 15.87
C PRO A 297 4.07 -49.77 14.73
N ILE A 298 4.04 -48.44 14.85
CA ILE A 298 4.86 -47.56 14.03
C ILE A 298 6.25 -47.50 14.69
N GLN A 299 7.23 -48.23 14.15
CA GLN A 299 8.61 -48.21 14.66
C GLN A 299 9.46 -47.13 13.99
N LEU A 300 10.13 -46.33 14.82
CA LEU A 300 11.16 -45.38 14.41
C LEU A 300 12.52 -45.90 14.91
N THR A 301 13.38 -46.35 14.00
CA THR A 301 14.69 -46.94 14.35
C THR A 301 15.77 -45.88 14.56
N ASN A 302 16.90 -46.25 15.17
CA ASN A 302 18.09 -45.39 15.31
C ASN A 302 17.87 -44.08 16.08
N GLN A 303 17.00 -44.05 17.10
CA GLN A 303 16.64 -42.86 17.89
C GLN A 303 15.96 -41.75 17.07
N ASN A 304 15.38 -42.09 15.91
CA ASN A 304 14.51 -41.17 15.19
C ASN A 304 13.28 -40.84 16.04
N GLU A 305 12.90 -39.56 16.05
CA GLU A 305 11.78 -39.04 16.84
C GLU A 305 10.48 -38.99 16.01
N LEU A 306 9.33 -39.10 16.69
CA LEU A 306 8.05 -38.72 16.09
C LEU A 306 7.98 -37.19 16.10
N ARG A 307 7.83 -36.56 14.93
CA ARG A 307 7.72 -35.11 14.78
C ARG A 307 6.28 -34.69 14.48
N LEU A 308 5.80 -33.69 15.22
CA LEU A 308 4.53 -33.01 15.00
C LEU A 308 4.83 -31.58 14.55
N GLY A 309 4.77 -31.31 13.25
CA GLY A 309 5.03 -29.98 12.70
C GLY A 309 3.98 -28.95 13.12
N ASP A 310 4.36 -27.68 13.21
CA ASP A 310 3.41 -26.57 13.28
C ASP A 310 2.76 -26.31 11.92
N ALA A 311 1.78 -25.39 11.88
CA ALA A 311 0.94 -25.17 10.70
C ALA A 311 1.71 -24.72 9.45
N ASP A 312 2.91 -24.14 9.60
CA ASP A 312 3.77 -23.72 8.50
C ASP A 312 5.00 -24.64 8.29
N ASN A 313 5.10 -25.71 9.07
CA ASN A 313 6.20 -26.68 9.08
C ASN A 313 7.59 -26.06 9.35
N SER A 314 7.66 -24.89 9.98
CA SER A 314 8.93 -24.27 10.34
C SER A 314 9.52 -24.85 11.63
N ASN A 315 8.66 -25.32 12.54
CA ASN A 315 9.04 -25.95 13.80
C ASN A 315 8.28 -27.26 14.01
N PHE A 316 8.72 -28.05 14.98
CA PHE A 316 8.01 -29.27 15.36
C PHE A 316 8.13 -29.57 16.86
N MET A 317 7.15 -30.28 17.38
CA MET A 317 7.20 -30.94 18.68
C MET A 317 7.65 -32.39 18.48
N GLY A 318 8.72 -32.81 19.16
CA GLY A 318 9.33 -34.13 19.01
C GLY A 318 9.07 -35.05 20.20
N LEU A 319 8.85 -36.34 19.94
CA LEU A 319 8.90 -37.41 20.95
C LEU A 319 9.98 -38.42 20.55
N SER A 320 11.05 -38.50 21.35
CA SER A 320 12.20 -39.37 21.07
C SER A 320 12.51 -40.33 22.22
N ALA A 321 13.04 -41.51 21.87
CA ALA A 321 13.55 -42.45 22.85
C ALA A 321 14.95 -42.00 23.34
N PRO A 322 15.33 -42.32 24.59
CA PRO A 322 16.68 -42.06 25.08
C PRO A 322 17.71 -42.93 24.34
N ALA A 323 18.99 -42.50 24.35
CA ALA A 323 20.07 -43.19 23.63
C ALA A 323 20.28 -44.65 24.04
N THR A 324 19.80 -45.04 25.22
CA THR A 324 19.75 -46.43 25.67
C THR A 324 18.46 -46.63 26.46
N VAL A 325 17.65 -47.59 26.03
CA VAL A 325 16.46 -48.08 26.76
C VAL A 325 16.83 -49.42 27.38
N THR A 326 16.79 -49.51 28.71
CA THR A 326 17.25 -50.71 29.45
C THR A 326 16.25 -51.87 29.42
N THR A 327 14.96 -51.55 29.23
CA THR A 327 13.84 -52.50 29.14
C THR A 327 12.72 -51.89 28.30
N ASP A 328 12.05 -52.71 27.48
CA ASP A 328 10.90 -52.25 26.69
C ASP A 328 9.82 -51.66 27.61
N THR A 329 9.43 -50.42 27.34
CA THR A 329 8.44 -49.66 28.13
C THR A 329 7.36 -49.14 27.18
N THR A 330 6.09 -49.31 27.53
CA THR A 330 4.96 -48.83 26.71
C THR A 330 4.07 -47.94 27.55
N LEU A 331 4.07 -46.63 27.28
CA LEU A 331 3.17 -45.69 27.95
C LEU A 331 1.76 -45.80 27.36
N ILE A 332 0.79 -46.21 28.19
CA ILE A 332 -0.61 -46.36 27.80
C ILE A 332 -1.33 -45.03 28.06
N LEU A 333 -1.89 -44.41 27.02
CA LEU A 333 -2.69 -43.19 27.16
C LEU A 333 -4.02 -43.46 27.89
N PRO A 334 -4.54 -42.51 28.69
CA PRO A 334 -5.90 -42.56 29.21
C PRO A 334 -6.93 -42.40 28.10
N ASP A 335 -8.18 -42.73 28.38
CA ASP A 335 -9.30 -42.45 27.48
C ASP A 335 -9.68 -40.96 27.49
N GLY A 336 -10.04 -40.44 26.32
CA GLY A 336 -10.42 -39.04 26.15
C GLY A 336 -9.26 -38.03 26.23
N ASP A 337 -9.61 -36.76 26.04
CA ASP A 337 -8.71 -35.60 26.02
C ASP A 337 -8.55 -34.91 27.39
N GLY A 338 -9.20 -35.45 28.42
CA GLY A 338 -9.21 -34.86 29.76
C GLY A 338 -10.12 -33.64 29.87
N SER A 339 -10.33 -33.19 31.10
CA SER A 339 -10.97 -31.90 31.38
C SER A 339 -9.94 -30.77 31.29
N ALA A 340 -10.41 -29.56 30.97
CA ALA A 340 -9.56 -28.37 30.96
C ALA A 340 -8.79 -28.22 32.29
N GLY A 341 -7.48 -27.98 32.22
CA GLY A 341 -6.59 -27.86 33.39
C GLY A 341 -6.02 -29.18 33.91
N GLN A 342 -6.32 -30.32 33.27
CA GLN A 342 -5.69 -31.60 33.58
C GLN A 342 -4.36 -31.80 32.83
N VAL A 343 -3.44 -32.55 33.44
CA VAL A 343 -2.15 -32.95 32.87
C VAL A 343 -2.04 -34.47 32.79
N LEU A 344 -1.26 -34.98 31.84
CA LEU A 344 -0.92 -36.41 31.74
C LEU A 344 0.21 -36.74 32.71
N GLU A 345 -0.04 -37.66 33.65
CA GLU A 345 0.94 -38.13 34.63
C GLU A 345 1.12 -39.65 34.55
N THR A 346 2.37 -40.11 34.65
CA THR A 346 2.72 -41.54 34.73
C THR A 346 2.61 -42.05 36.15
N ASP A 347 2.07 -43.26 36.32
CA ASP A 347 2.00 -43.96 37.61
C ASP A 347 3.31 -44.69 37.99
N GLY A 348 4.34 -44.64 37.12
CA GLY A 348 5.56 -45.43 37.24
C GLY A 348 5.42 -46.91 36.84
N GLY A 349 4.21 -47.34 36.48
CA GLY A 349 3.82 -48.68 36.01
C GLY A 349 3.47 -48.72 34.51
N SER A 350 3.77 -47.66 33.77
CA SER A 350 3.50 -47.46 32.33
C SER A 350 2.07 -47.04 31.97
N GLN A 351 1.22 -46.73 32.94
CA GLN A 351 -0.10 -46.13 32.68
C GLN A 351 -0.01 -44.60 32.80
N LEU A 352 -0.51 -43.89 31.80
CA LEU A 352 -0.74 -42.45 31.89
C LEU A 352 -2.20 -42.19 32.31
N SER A 353 -2.42 -41.15 33.11
CA SER A 353 -3.74 -40.73 33.57
C SER A 353 -3.89 -39.21 33.57
N TRP A 354 -5.11 -38.70 33.33
CA TRP A 354 -5.43 -37.28 33.48
C TRP A 354 -5.51 -36.92 34.96
N GLN A 355 -4.62 -36.06 35.43
CA GLN A 355 -4.57 -35.57 36.80
C GLN A 355 -4.89 -34.08 36.84
N ASN A 356 -5.67 -33.65 37.84
CA ASN A 356 -5.94 -32.24 38.07
C ASN A 356 -4.65 -31.53 38.49
N ASN A 357 -4.31 -30.42 37.83
CA ASN A 357 -3.07 -29.71 38.10
C ASN A 357 -3.18 -28.86 39.39
N ALA A 358 -2.97 -29.47 40.56
CA ALA A 358 -2.72 -28.76 41.81
C ALA A 358 -2.07 -29.65 42.88
N ARG A 359 -0.75 -29.49 43.07
CA ARG A 359 -0.12 -29.77 44.37
C ARG A 359 -0.34 -28.54 45.24
N SER A 360 -1.32 -28.66 46.12
CA SER A 360 -1.93 -27.58 46.90
C SER A 360 -1.04 -26.90 47.95
N VAL A 361 -1.35 -25.64 48.25
CA VAL A 361 -1.18 -25.05 49.58
C VAL A 361 -2.27 -25.62 50.51
N PHE A 362 -1.88 -26.53 51.42
CA PHE A 362 -2.74 -27.16 52.44
C PHE A 362 -3.86 -28.11 51.97
N GLY A 363 -3.69 -28.81 50.86
CA GLY A 363 -4.50 -29.99 50.50
C GLY A 363 -5.78 -29.74 49.66
N ARG A 364 -6.00 -28.53 49.13
CA ARG A 364 -6.99 -28.21 48.09
C ARG A 364 -6.50 -28.56 46.68
N SER A 365 -7.19 -29.42 45.93
CA SER A 365 -6.91 -29.67 44.51
C SER A 365 -7.75 -28.78 43.57
N GLY A 366 -7.17 -28.26 42.48
CA GLY A 366 -7.81 -27.44 41.43
C GLY A 366 -7.21 -26.03 41.27
N ASP A 367 -7.77 -25.20 40.38
CA ASP A 367 -7.41 -23.78 40.23
C ASP A 367 -7.63 -23.01 41.56
N VAL A 368 -6.54 -22.56 42.18
CA VAL A 368 -6.60 -21.74 43.40
C VAL A 368 -6.69 -20.27 43.00
N THR A 369 -7.90 -19.81 42.68
CA THR A 369 -8.19 -18.38 42.55
C THR A 369 -8.42 -17.82 43.95
N ALA A 370 -7.58 -16.88 44.40
CA ALA A 370 -7.74 -16.26 45.71
C ALA A 370 -9.16 -15.66 45.84
N SER A 371 -9.93 -16.18 46.79
CA SER A 371 -11.27 -15.70 47.11
C SER A 371 -11.26 -14.96 48.44
N ALA A 372 -12.17 -14.00 48.60
CA ALA A 372 -12.34 -13.31 49.87
C ALA A 372 -12.66 -14.34 50.98
N GLY A 373 -11.81 -14.42 52.00
CA GLY A 373 -11.93 -15.37 53.11
C GLY A 373 -11.08 -16.64 53.02
N ASP A 374 -10.18 -16.77 52.04
CA ASP A 374 -9.27 -17.92 51.94
C ASP A 374 -8.34 -18.09 53.16
N TYR A 375 -8.10 -17.00 53.90
CA TYR A 375 -7.29 -17.00 55.13
C TYR A 375 -8.10 -16.41 56.27
N SER A 376 -8.23 -17.15 57.37
CA SER A 376 -8.59 -16.59 58.67
C SER A 376 -7.34 -15.99 59.33
N ALA A 377 -7.53 -15.02 60.23
CA ALA A 377 -6.42 -14.45 61.00
C ALA A 377 -5.61 -15.53 61.77
N ALA A 378 -6.24 -16.65 62.15
CA ALA A 378 -5.59 -17.78 62.81
C ALA A 378 -4.58 -18.55 61.91
N GLN A 379 -4.61 -18.33 60.60
CA GLN A 379 -3.74 -19.00 59.63
C GLN A 379 -2.59 -18.11 59.13
N ILE A 380 -2.50 -16.89 59.65
CA ILE A 380 -1.43 -15.94 59.34
C ILE A 380 -0.57 -15.83 60.59
N ASP A 381 0.66 -16.34 60.51
CA ASP A 381 1.64 -16.20 61.60
C ASP A 381 2.07 -14.73 61.69
N ASN A 382 2.01 -14.18 62.90
CA ASN A 382 2.52 -12.83 63.18
C ASN A 382 3.92 -12.95 63.77
N VAL A 383 4.92 -12.33 63.14
CA VAL A 383 6.20 -12.09 63.80
C VAL A 383 6.03 -10.84 64.65
N ALA A 384 5.75 -11.06 65.93
CA ALA A 384 5.66 -10.03 66.95
C ALA A 384 6.77 -8.97 66.81
N ALA A 385 6.35 -7.70 66.72
CA ALA A 385 7.24 -6.55 66.79
C ALA A 385 6.77 -5.64 67.93
N GLY A 386 7.73 -5.09 68.69
CA GLY A 386 7.41 -4.30 69.87
C GLY A 386 7.02 -5.17 71.07
N ASN A 387 5.96 -4.77 71.77
CA ASN A 387 5.51 -5.43 73.01
C ASN A 387 4.41 -6.49 72.79
N ILE A 388 3.88 -6.62 71.57
CA ILE A 388 2.85 -7.61 71.24
C ILE A 388 3.48 -9.00 71.40
N VAL A 389 3.01 -9.82 72.35
CA VAL A 389 3.52 -11.18 72.60
C VAL A 389 2.79 -12.26 71.81
N ALA A 390 1.65 -11.94 71.20
CA ALA A 390 0.87 -12.86 70.39
C ALA A 390 1.61 -13.38 69.15
N THR A 391 1.48 -14.70 68.91
CA THR A 391 2.12 -15.43 67.81
C THR A 391 1.21 -15.65 66.60
N ASP A 392 -0.08 -15.33 66.73
CA ASP A 392 -1.05 -15.33 65.64
C ASP A 392 -1.75 -13.96 65.53
N VAL A 393 -2.28 -13.65 64.35
CA VAL A 393 -2.89 -12.34 64.08
C VAL A 393 -4.12 -12.08 64.94
N GLN A 394 -4.89 -13.11 65.30
CA GLN A 394 -6.11 -12.92 66.10
C GLN A 394 -5.77 -12.52 67.54
N ALA A 395 -4.83 -13.21 68.15
CA ALA A 395 -4.30 -12.88 69.46
C ALA A 395 -3.62 -11.50 69.45
N ALA A 396 -2.88 -11.17 68.38
CA ALA A 396 -2.20 -9.88 68.26
C ALA A 396 -3.19 -8.71 68.19
N ILE A 397 -4.29 -8.87 67.47
CA ILE A 397 -5.35 -7.86 67.39
C ILE A 397 -6.05 -7.72 68.76
N ASN A 398 -6.36 -8.82 69.43
CA ASN A 398 -7.00 -8.78 70.75
C ASN A 398 -6.10 -8.12 71.80
N GLU A 399 -4.81 -8.43 71.78
CA GLU A 399 -3.80 -7.82 72.64
C GLU A 399 -3.69 -6.32 72.38
N LEU A 400 -3.55 -5.91 71.11
CA LEU A 400 -3.55 -4.50 70.74
C LEU A 400 -4.83 -3.76 71.15
N ASP A 401 -6.00 -4.41 71.02
CA ASP A 401 -7.28 -3.84 71.46
C ASP A 401 -7.33 -3.62 72.97
N THR A 402 -6.65 -4.48 73.74
CA THR A 402 -6.53 -4.32 75.20
C THR A 402 -5.45 -3.33 75.65
N GLU A 403 -4.42 -3.08 74.82
CA GLU A 403 -3.29 -2.22 75.18
C GLU A 403 -3.41 -0.78 74.67
N LYS A 404 -4.24 -0.53 73.64
CA LYS A 404 -4.44 0.81 73.09
C LYS A 404 -5.34 1.66 73.99
N VAL A 405 -5.10 2.96 74.01
CA VAL A 405 -6.07 3.93 74.57
C VAL A 405 -7.28 4.02 73.64
N ASN A 406 -8.45 3.67 74.13
CA ASN A 406 -9.71 3.72 73.37
C ASN A 406 -10.18 5.16 73.12
N LEU A 407 -10.74 5.40 71.93
CA LEU A 407 -11.33 6.70 71.55
C LEU A 407 -12.52 7.09 72.44
N SER A 408 -13.29 6.11 72.91
CA SER A 408 -14.39 6.32 73.86
C SER A 408 -13.93 6.56 75.30
N GLY A 409 -12.61 6.67 75.51
CA GLY A 409 -11.97 6.73 76.82
C GLY A 409 -11.48 5.35 77.27
N ASP A 410 -10.38 5.35 77.99
CA ASP A 410 -9.80 4.16 78.61
C ASP A 410 -9.33 4.46 80.04
N THR A 411 -9.23 3.42 80.88
CA THR A 411 -8.67 3.54 82.23
C THR A 411 -7.17 3.27 82.18
N MET A 412 -6.36 4.33 82.14
CA MET A 412 -4.91 4.21 82.21
C MET A 412 -4.48 3.80 83.63
N THR A 413 -3.99 2.56 83.80
CA THR A 413 -3.52 2.04 85.10
C THR A 413 -2.04 2.33 85.37
N GLY A 414 -1.30 2.72 84.33
CA GLY A 414 0.10 3.16 84.40
C GLY A 414 0.28 4.64 84.07
N THR A 415 1.52 5.10 84.08
CA THR A 415 1.87 6.48 83.68
C THR A 415 1.68 6.69 82.18
N LEU A 416 0.93 7.72 81.79
CA LEU A 416 0.91 8.20 80.41
C LEU A 416 2.17 9.00 80.11
N VAL A 417 3.02 8.52 79.21
CA VAL A 417 4.22 9.22 78.75
C VAL A 417 3.98 9.82 77.38
N MET A 418 4.04 11.15 77.26
CA MET A 418 4.08 11.84 75.97
C MET A 418 5.54 12.15 75.63
N GLY A 419 5.98 11.88 74.40
CA GLY A 419 7.34 12.21 73.95
C GLY A 419 7.65 13.71 74.09
N GLY A 420 8.94 14.09 74.04
CA GLY A 420 9.40 15.45 74.40
C GLY A 420 8.59 16.59 73.78
N ALA A 421 8.06 17.48 74.63
CA ALA A 421 7.24 18.64 74.27
C ALA A 421 5.92 18.35 73.51
N ASN A 422 5.42 17.11 73.54
CA ASN A 422 4.05 16.83 73.12
C ASN A 422 3.04 17.30 74.20
N GLU A 423 1.84 17.69 73.76
CA GLU A 423 0.81 18.33 74.58
C GLU A 423 -0.37 17.38 74.86
N ILE A 424 -0.84 17.34 76.12
CA ILE A 424 -2.15 16.77 76.45
C ILE A 424 -3.22 17.78 76.04
N ARG A 425 -4.16 17.39 75.18
CA ARG A 425 -5.25 18.27 74.70
C ARG A 425 -6.61 17.81 75.19
N PHE A 426 -7.41 18.76 75.64
CA PHE A 426 -8.84 18.60 75.94
C PHE A 426 -9.62 19.47 74.96
N SER A 427 -10.17 18.85 73.92
CA SER A 427 -10.96 19.55 72.90
C SER A 427 -12.24 20.15 73.48
N ASP A 428 -12.73 21.22 72.84
CA ASP A 428 -14.11 21.67 73.05
C ASP A 428 -15.11 20.72 72.38
N GLY A 429 -16.41 20.93 72.61
CA GLY A 429 -17.45 19.99 72.22
C GLY A 429 -17.62 19.78 70.71
N ASP A 430 -16.95 20.58 69.86
CA ASP A 430 -16.97 20.47 68.40
C ASP A 430 -15.59 20.16 67.79
N ASP A 431 -14.59 19.85 68.62
CA ASP A 431 -13.21 19.56 68.23
C ASP A 431 -12.51 20.67 67.42
N SER A 432 -13.01 21.91 67.46
CA SER A 432 -12.40 23.03 66.74
C SER A 432 -11.30 23.72 67.54
N ASN A 433 -11.38 23.71 68.87
CA ASN A 433 -10.38 24.25 69.78
C ASN A 433 -10.05 23.25 70.90
N TYR A 434 -9.02 23.54 71.68
CA TYR A 434 -8.67 22.74 72.86
C TYR A 434 -7.99 23.60 73.92
N VAL A 435 -8.06 23.14 75.18
CA VAL A 435 -7.14 23.55 76.23
C VAL A 435 -6.10 22.46 76.43
N GLY A 436 -4.86 22.82 76.71
CA GLY A 436 -3.80 21.82 76.79
C GLY A 436 -2.69 22.13 77.79
N PHE A 437 -1.96 21.07 78.14
CA PHE A 437 -0.78 21.12 78.99
C PHE A 437 0.41 20.55 78.23
N VAL A 438 1.49 21.32 78.15
CA VAL A 438 2.72 20.97 77.45
C VAL A 438 3.92 21.20 78.35
N SER A 439 4.90 20.29 78.31
CA SER A 439 6.17 20.48 79.01
C SER A 439 6.99 21.59 78.34
N PRO A 440 7.76 22.40 79.09
CA PRO A 440 8.75 23.30 78.50
C PRO A 440 9.75 22.54 77.62
N ALA A 441 10.39 23.25 76.67
CA ALA A 441 11.36 22.65 75.74
C ALA A 441 12.55 21.97 76.45
N ALA A 442 12.88 22.40 77.66
CA ALA A 442 13.85 21.75 78.54
C ALA A 442 13.45 21.93 80.01
N LEU A 443 13.65 20.89 80.81
CA LEU A 443 13.54 20.90 82.27
C LEU A 443 14.91 20.55 82.88
N SER A 444 15.26 21.17 84.01
CA SER A 444 16.50 20.87 84.74
C SER A 444 16.40 19.65 85.66
N GLY A 445 15.22 19.04 85.75
CA GLY A 445 14.91 17.83 86.51
C GLY A 445 13.41 17.49 86.39
N ASP A 446 13.02 16.32 86.91
CA ASP A 446 11.61 15.89 86.91
C ASP A 446 10.76 16.78 87.82
N GLN A 447 9.70 17.36 87.28
CA GLN A 447 8.74 18.16 88.05
C GLN A 447 7.42 17.39 88.15
N ILE A 448 7.05 17.02 89.37
CA ILE A 448 5.77 16.38 89.69
C ILE A 448 4.88 17.42 90.35
N TRP A 449 3.62 17.50 89.93
CA TRP A 449 2.60 18.36 90.51
C TRP A 449 1.50 17.49 91.11
N VAL A 450 1.44 17.41 92.44
CA VAL A 450 0.42 16.63 93.16
C VAL A 450 -0.86 17.45 93.26
N LEU A 451 -1.98 16.93 92.76
CA LEU A 451 -3.29 17.61 92.85
C LEU A 451 -3.85 17.60 94.29
N PRO A 452 -4.65 18.61 94.68
CA PRO A 452 -5.44 18.54 95.92
C PRO A 452 -6.44 17.39 95.91
N ASP A 453 -6.87 16.94 97.09
CA ASP A 453 -7.82 15.85 97.28
C ASP A 453 -9.31 16.26 97.14
N GLY A 454 -9.58 17.51 96.73
CA GLY A 454 -10.92 18.06 96.51
C GLY A 454 -10.95 19.19 95.49
N ASP A 455 -12.13 19.72 95.23
CA ASP A 455 -12.41 20.79 94.24
C ASP A 455 -12.25 22.22 94.78
N GLY A 456 -11.90 22.36 96.06
CA GLY A 456 -11.71 23.64 96.72
C GLY A 456 -13.03 24.31 97.12
N SER A 457 -12.94 25.36 97.93
CA SER A 457 -14.07 26.23 98.23
C SER A 457 -14.26 27.28 97.14
N ALA A 458 -15.50 27.77 97.00
CA ALA A 458 -15.80 28.87 96.06
C ALA A 458 -14.87 30.08 96.30
N GLY A 459 -14.28 30.60 95.22
CA GLY A 459 -13.33 31.71 95.26
C GLY A 459 -11.88 31.33 95.53
N GLN A 460 -11.56 30.03 95.60
CA GLN A 460 -10.18 29.54 95.64
C GLN A 460 -9.65 29.26 94.23
N MET A 461 -8.35 29.46 94.05
CA MET A 461 -7.60 29.18 92.83
C MET A 461 -6.54 28.11 93.10
N LEU A 462 -6.23 27.31 92.08
CA LEU A 462 -5.19 26.30 92.18
C LEU A 462 -3.83 26.98 92.02
N THR A 463 -2.96 26.85 93.03
CA THR A 463 -1.61 27.44 93.02
C THR A 463 -0.55 26.41 93.41
N THR A 464 0.70 26.71 93.08
CA THR A 464 1.86 25.92 93.57
C THR A 464 2.22 26.30 95.00
N ASP A 465 2.62 25.33 95.81
CA ASP A 465 3.30 25.58 97.08
C ASP A 465 4.83 25.75 96.92
N GLY A 466 5.35 25.67 95.68
CA GLY A 466 6.78 25.73 95.37
C GLY A 466 7.57 24.44 95.69
N SER A 467 6.90 23.41 96.19
CA SER A 467 7.48 22.11 96.59
C SER A 467 6.90 20.92 95.80
N GLY A 468 6.16 21.19 94.71
CA GLY A 468 5.58 20.17 93.85
C GLY A 468 4.14 19.77 94.22
N ASN A 469 3.49 20.45 95.16
CA ASN A 469 2.06 20.27 95.39
C ASN A 469 1.28 21.45 94.79
N LEU A 470 0.12 21.13 94.23
CA LEU A 470 -0.93 22.07 93.92
C LEU A 470 -1.84 22.17 95.13
N VAL A 471 -2.22 23.39 95.50
CA VAL A 471 -3.08 23.68 96.64
C VAL A 471 -4.16 24.69 96.25
N TRP A 472 -5.35 24.57 96.83
CA TRP A 472 -6.38 25.60 96.73
C TRP A 472 -6.04 26.75 97.66
N ALA A 473 -5.80 27.92 97.10
CA ALA A 473 -5.56 29.16 97.85
C ALA A 473 -6.70 30.13 97.60
N THR A 474 -7.16 30.81 98.65
CA THR A 474 -8.02 31.98 98.50
C THR A 474 -7.18 33.11 97.92
N ASP A 475 -7.67 33.78 96.89
CA ASP A 475 -7.00 34.96 96.34
C ASP A 475 -6.88 36.03 97.43
N ALA A 476 -5.66 36.25 97.93
CA ALA A 476 -5.33 37.41 98.74
C ALA A 476 -5.14 38.60 97.78
N GLY A 477 -6.23 39.02 97.14
CA GLY A 477 -6.23 40.06 96.12
C GLY A 477 -5.29 41.18 96.50
N GLY A 478 -4.41 41.56 95.57
CA GLY A 478 -3.32 42.52 95.81
C GLY A 478 -3.78 43.73 96.63
N ASP A 479 -2.94 44.13 97.59
CA ASP A 479 -3.14 45.21 98.56
C ASP A 479 -3.88 46.44 97.99
N VAL A 480 -5.10 46.69 98.47
CA VAL A 480 -5.94 47.87 98.17
C VAL A 480 -5.99 48.83 99.38
N THR A 481 -5.11 48.64 100.38
CA THR A 481 -5.36 49.07 101.77
C THR A 481 -4.30 50.01 102.38
N GLY A 482 -3.20 50.34 101.69
CA GLY A 482 -2.21 51.29 102.21
C GLY A 482 -2.59 52.78 102.07
N GLY A 483 -3.06 53.43 103.16
CA GLY A 483 -3.23 54.89 103.24
C GLY A 483 -2.26 55.55 104.24
N ALA A 484 -1.21 56.25 103.78
CA ALA A 484 -0.28 56.98 104.65
C ALA A 484 -0.38 58.51 104.40
N ASN A 485 -0.46 59.31 105.48
CA ASN A 485 -0.29 60.77 105.36
C ASN A 485 1.18 61.08 105.02
N VAL A 486 1.43 61.83 103.94
CA VAL A 486 2.77 62.34 103.60
C VAL A 486 2.92 63.76 104.17
N GLY A 487 3.73 63.93 105.22
CA GLY A 487 4.12 65.23 105.78
C GLY A 487 3.79 65.44 107.28
N ALA A 488 4.60 66.21 107.98
CA ALA A 488 4.42 66.53 109.41
C ALA A 488 3.58 67.79 109.59
N GLY A 489 2.31 67.65 109.97
CA GLY A 489 1.40 68.76 110.25
C GLY A 489 0.25 68.36 111.17
N THR A 490 -0.32 69.32 111.89
CA THR A 490 -1.37 69.09 112.92
C THR A 490 -2.76 68.77 112.35
N GLY A 491 -2.92 68.70 111.02
CA GLY A 491 -4.15 68.30 110.33
C GLY A 491 -3.98 66.96 109.62
N GLN A 492 -4.27 65.85 110.31
CA GLN A 492 -4.29 64.51 109.70
C GLN A 492 -5.70 64.19 109.21
N ILE A 493 -5.88 63.79 107.94
CA ILE A 493 -7.22 63.45 107.39
C ILE A 493 -7.55 61.97 107.61
N PHE A 494 -6.56 61.07 107.69
CA PHE A 494 -6.76 59.66 108.09
C PHE A 494 -6.77 59.48 109.63
N ARG A 495 -7.64 58.60 110.15
CA ARG A 495 -7.70 58.19 111.58
C ARG A 495 -7.04 56.85 111.83
N ASP A 496 -7.52 55.82 111.15
CA ASP A 496 -7.19 54.41 111.36
C ASP A 496 -7.69 53.57 110.17
N GLU A 497 -7.24 52.33 110.11
CA GLU A 497 -7.84 51.30 109.28
C GLU A 497 -8.37 50.20 110.19
N THR A 498 -9.65 49.87 110.05
CA THR A 498 -10.28 48.78 110.78
C THR A 498 -11.09 47.93 109.80
N ALA A 499 -10.79 46.62 109.76
CA ALA A 499 -11.50 45.64 108.91
C ALA A 499 -11.52 45.99 107.41
N GLY A 500 -10.42 46.50 106.86
CA GLY A 500 -10.29 46.82 105.43
C GLY A 500 -11.00 48.11 105.00
N VAL A 501 -11.43 48.95 105.95
CA VAL A 501 -12.03 50.27 105.69
C VAL A 501 -11.09 51.36 106.18
N LEU A 502 -10.70 52.29 105.29
CA LEU A 502 -9.96 53.50 105.64
C LEU A 502 -10.90 54.51 106.32
N ASN A 503 -10.70 54.73 107.62
CA ASN A 503 -11.48 55.70 108.38
C ASN A 503 -10.85 57.10 108.27
N PHE A 504 -11.59 58.06 107.72
CA PHE A 504 -11.18 59.48 107.72
C PHE A 504 -11.64 60.21 109.00
N LYS A 505 -10.93 61.26 109.40
CA LYS A 505 -11.41 62.22 110.39
C LYS A 505 -12.61 62.94 109.81
N THR A 506 -13.73 62.94 110.53
CA THR A 506 -14.87 63.80 110.20
C THR A 506 -14.41 65.26 110.24
N ILE A 507 -14.62 66.00 109.14
CA ILE A 507 -14.49 67.47 109.16
C ILE A 507 -15.65 67.99 109.99
N ALA A 508 -15.38 68.36 111.24
CA ALA A 508 -16.44 68.85 112.12
C ALA A 508 -16.98 70.19 111.58
N THR A 509 -18.26 70.26 111.26
CA THR A 509 -19.00 71.52 111.03
C THR A 509 -19.21 72.31 112.32
N GLY A 510 -18.27 72.22 113.26
CA GLY A 510 -18.34 72.90 114.57
C GLY A 510 -18.34 74.42 114.45
N SER A 511 -18.04 74.96 113.27
CA SER A 511 -18.26 76.35 112.91
C SER A 511 -19.47 76.44 111.97
N THR A 512 -20.44 77.29 112.28
CA THR A 512 -21.58 77.59 111.40
C THR A 512 -21.16 78.33 110.12
N LYS A 513 -19.88 78.74 110.00
CA LYS A 513 -19.33 79.51 108.88
C LYS A 513 -18.97 78.65 107.67
N LEU A 514 -18.92 77.33 107.80
CA LEU A 514 -18.55 76.40 106.71
C LEU A 514 -19.58 75.29 106.59
N SER A 515 -20.03 75.02 105.37
CA SER A 515 -20.87 73.88 105.03
C SER A 515 -20.02 72.77 104.40
N VAL A 516 -20.32 71.52 104.76
CA VAL A 516 -19.69 70.33 104.17
C VAL A 516 -20.81 69.47 103.61
N THR A 517 -20.82 69.28 102.29
CA THR A 517 -21.81 68.43 101.61
C THR A 517 -21.09 67.20 101.09
N ASN A 518 -21.58 66.02 101.50
CA ASN A 518 -21.07 64.75 101.02
C ASN A 518 -21.96 64.24 99.88
N ASN A 519 -21.45 64.32 98.66
CA ASN A 519 -22.11 63.75 97.48
C ASN A 519 -21.51 62.37 97.17
N ALA A 520 -22.16 61.58 96.32
CA ALA A 520 -21.75 60.19 96.07
C ALA A 520 -20.29 60.02 95.62
N ASN A 521 -19.67 61.06 95.04
CA ASN A 521 -18.31 61.01 94.51
C ASN A 521 -17.36 62.11 95.04
N ASP A 522 -17.86 63.13 95.74
CA ASP A 522 -17.06 64.32 96.12
C ASP A 522 -17.49 64.88 97.48
N VAL A 523 -16.53 65.48 98.19
CA VAL A 523 -16.78 66.30 99.38
C VAL A 523 -16.64 67.78 98.99
N THR A 524 -17.76 68.50 98.97
CA THR A 524 -17.77 69.95 98.69
C THR A 524 -17.70 70.74 100.00
N LEU A 525 -16.78 71.71 100.07
CA LEU A 525 -16.63 72.65 101.19
C LEU A 525 -16.99 74.05 100.68
N ASP A 526 -17.94 74.71 101.33
CA ASP A 526 -18.39 76.05 100.93
C ASP A 526 -18.65 76.96 102.14
N VAL A 527 -18.44 78.27 101.97
CA VAL A 527 -18.62 79.27 103.03
C VAL A 527 -20.09 79.63 103.19
N VAL A 528 -20.56 79.68 104.43
CA VAL A 528 -21.91 80.17 104.75
C VAL A 528 -21.81 81.66 105.05
N GLU A 529 -21.94 82.47 104.01
CA GLU A 529 -21.75 83.93 104.05
C GLU A 529 -22.61 84.62 105.13
N ALA A 530 -23.84 84.16 105.35
CA ALA A 530 -24.74 84.72 106.37
C ALA A 530 -24.18 84.63 107.81
N ASN A 531 -23.26 83.70 108.06
CA ASN A 531 -22.65 83.49 109.38
C ASN A 531 -21.27 84.19 109.48
N ILE A 532 -20.88 84.96 108.46
CA ILE A 532 -19.69 85.79 108.48
C ILE A 532 -20.06 87.17 109.04
N ASP A 533 -19.57 87.45 110.25
CA ASP A 533 -19.60 88.78 110.82
C ASP A 533 -18.53 89.63 110.12
N HIS A 534 -18.96 90.50 109.22
CA HIS A 534 -18.06 91.32 108.42
C HIS A 534 -17.33 92.40 109.25
N ASP A 535 -17.90 92.82 110.38
CA ASP A 535 -17.32 93.83 111.28
C ASP A 535 -16.17 93.25 112.11
N ALA A 536 -16.16 91.93 112.30
CA ALA A 536 -15.15 91.20 113.06
C ALA A 536 -14.01 90.63 112.20
N LEU A 537 -14.01 90.90 110.88
CA LEU A 537 -12.93 90.45 109.99
C LEU A 537 -11.65 91.24 110.25
N SER A 538 -10.50 90.57 110.17
CA SER A 538 -9.18 91.11 110.61
C SER A 538 -8.70 92.39 109.89
N ASN A 539 -9.41 92.86 108.86
CA ASN A 539 -9.12 94.09 108.12
C ASN A 539 -10.36 94.97 107.93
N PHE A 540 -11.41 94.77 108.73
CA PHE A 540 -12.55 95.67 108.74
C PHE A 540 -12.12 97.06 109.25
N VAL A 541 -12.32 98.08 108.42
CA VAL A 541 -12.10 99.48 108.80
C VAL A 541 -13.45 100.12 109.03
N ALA A 542 -13.81 100.32 110.30
CA ALA A 542 -15.11 100.87 110.68
C ALA A 542 -15.42 102.22 109.99
N ASN A 543 -14.39 103.00 109.66
CA ASN A 543 -14.55 104.31 109.04
C ASN A 543 -14.89 104.27 107.53
N GLU A 544 -14.90 103.10 106.89
CA GLU A 544 -15.36 102.94 105.50
C GLU A 544 -16.85 102.58 105.41
N HIS A 545 -17.43 102.03 106.47
CA HIS A 545 -18.85 101.67 106.57
C HIS A 545 -19.54 102.51 107.65
N ILE A 546 -19.62 103.82 107.42
CA ILE A 546 -20.25 104.76 108.36
C ILE A 546 -21.79 104.65 108.26
N ASP A 547 -22.46 104.48 109.40
CA ASP A 547 -23.91 104.66 109.48
C ASP A 547 -24.27 106.14 109.28
N HIS A 548 -24.96 106.42 108.19
CA HIS A 548 -25.39 107.75 107.78
C HIS A 548 -26.39 108.41 108.75
N SER A 549 -27.01 107.65 109.67
CA SER A 549 -27.81 108.21 110.78
C SER A 549 -26.95 108.94 111.82
N GLY A 550 -25.67 108.56 111.93
CA GLY A 550 -24.70 109.19 112.83
C GLY A 550 -24.01 110.43 112.25
N VAL A 551 -24.14 110.68 110.94
CA VAL A 551 -23.51 111.82 110.27
C VAL A 551 -24.50 112.98 110.18
N SER A 552 -24.30 113.99 111.05
CA SER A 552 -25.18 115.15 111.15
C SER A 552 -24.52 116.44 110.70
N ILE A 553 -25.27 117.24 109.95
CA ILE A 553 -24.90 118.61 109.56
C ILE A 553 -25.67 119.57 110.48
N GLY A 554 -24.96 120.23 111.40
CA GLY A 554 -25.54 121.27 112.26
C GLY A 554 -25.25 122.67 111.73
N THR A 555 -26.22 123.58 111.79
CA THR A 555 -25.98 125.02 111.64
C THR A 555 -25.96 125.66 113.02
N ALA A 556 -24.99 126.54 113.29
CA ALA A 556 -24.93 127.24 114.58
C ALA A 556 -26.05 128.28 114.66
N ALA A 557 -26.59 128.51 115.87
CA ALA A 557 -27.75 129.38 116.08
C ALA A 557 -27.59 130.78 115.45
N ASP A 558 -26.37 131.34 115.47
CA ASP A 558 -26.06 132.68 114.95
C ASP A 558 -25.26 132.64 113.63
N SER A 559 -25.27 131.52 112.90
CA SER A 559 -24.46 131.34 111.68
C SER A 559 -25.02 132.06 110.45
N GLY A 560 -26.24 132.59 110.53
CA GLY A 560 -26.99 133.07 109.38
C GLY A 560 -27.49 131.95 108.47
N LEU A 561 -27.34 130.67 108.85
CA LEU A 561 -27.87 129.50 108.13
C LEU A 561 -28.87 128.75 109.02
N ALA A 562 -30.04 128.42 108.46
CA ALA A 562 -31.08 127.62 109.11
C ALA A 562 -31.27 126.26 108.40
N GLY A 563 -31.65 125.23 109.14
CA GLY A 563 -31.83 123.86 108.64
C GLY A 563 -30.89 122.85 109.32
N GLY A 564 -30.57 121.75 108.64
CA GLY A 564 -29.67 120.69 109.13
C GLY A 564 -30.33 119.34 109.43
N GLY A 565 -29.60 118.47 110.13
CA GLY A 565 -29.99 117.09 110.50
C GLY A 565 -29.01 116.02 110.00
N ASP A 566 -29.36 114.75 110.17
CA ASP A 566 -28.62 113.61 109.61
C ASP A 566 -28.84 113.46 108.09
N ILE A 567 -27.96 112.69 107.44
CA ILE A 567 -27.97 112.49 105.98
C ILE A 567 -28.69 111.22 105.52
N THR A 568 -29.52 110.62 106.40
CA THR A 568 -30.34 109.44 106.05
C THR A 568 -31.39 109.73 104.99
N ALA A 569 -31.72 111.01 104.79
CA ALA A 569 -32.54 111.52 103.70
C ALA A 569 -32.00 112.89 103.23
N SER A 570 -32.53 113.41 102.11
CA SER A 570 -32.16 114.74 101.62
C SER A 570 -32.51 115.85 102.62
N ARG A 571 -31.58 116.79 102.86
CA ARG A 571 -31.73 117.94 103.78
C ARG A 571 -31.55 119.28 103.05
N SER A 572 -32.23 120.32 103.50
CA SER A 572 -32.08 121.70 103.00
C SER A 572 -31.46 122.60 104.06
N LEU A 573 -30.47 123.40 103.66
CA LEU A 573 -29.91 124.52 104.43
C LEU A 573 -30.20 125.82 103.68
N SER A 574 -30.72 126.82 104.38
CA SER A 574 -31.05 128.14 103.81
C SER A 574 -30.34 129.27 104.55
N LEU A 575 -30.11 130.40 103.88
CA LEU A 575 -29.57 131.61 104.51
C LEU A 575 -30.70 132.43 105.14
N ASP A 576 -30.58 132.70 106.44
CA ASP A 576 -31.49 133.52 107.24
C ASP A 576 -30.67 134.57 107.99
N ILE A 577 -30.70 135.83 107.53
CA ILE A 577 -29.97 136.93 108.16
C ILE A 577 -30.89 137.57 109.20
N ASP A 578 -30.65 137.23 110.47
CA ASP A 578 -31.44 137.67 111.61
C ASP A 578 -31.69 139.19 111.61
N GLY A 579 -32.97 139.56 111.75
CA GLY A 579 -33.42 140.95 111.83
C GLY A 579 -33.72 141.61 110.47
N THR A 580 -33.53 140.92 109.35
CA THR A 580 -33.97 141.42 108.03
C THR A 580 -35.36 140.88 107.66
N THR A 581 -36.23 141.75 107.16
CA THR A 581 -37.54 141.37 106.59
C THR A 581 -37.56 141.65 105.09
N ALA A 582 -38.41 140.94 104.35
CA ALA A 582 -38.56 141.14 102.90
C ALA A 582 -38.91 142.60 102.56
N LEU A 583 -38.30 143.13 101.50
CA LEU A 583 -38.44 144.50 101.00
C LEU A 583 -39.87 144.71 100.47
N GLY A 584 -40.82 144.99 101.37
CA GLY A 584 -42.26 144.86 101.11
C GLY A 584 -42.88 145.96 100.24
N ALA A 585 -42.20 147.08 100.05
CA ALA A 585 -42.67 148.16 99.20
C ALA A 585 -41.53 148.67 98.32
N GLY A 586 -41.90 149.13 97.14
CA GLY A 586 -40.97 149.48 96.07
C GLY A 586 -39.93 150.49 96.53
N VAL A 587 -38.69 150.22 96.15
CA VAL A 587 -37.52 151.04 96.47
C VAL A 587 -37.68 152.45 95.91
N ASP A 588 -37.63 153.43 96.81
CA ASP A 588 -37.53 154.84 96.48
C ASP A 588 -36.06 155.17 96.15
N ASN A 589 -35.85 156.16 95.30
CA ASN A 589 -34.52 156.68 95.06
C ASN A 589 -33.92 157.37 96.29
N ALA A 590 -34.75 157.78 97.25
CA ALA A 590 -34.32 158.25 98.57
C ALA A 590 -33.88 157.11 99.51
N ASP A 591 -34.17 155.84 99.19
CA ASP A 591 -33.77 154.72 100.02
C ASP A 591 -32.25 154.60 100.03
N THR A 592 -31.71 154.56 101.23
CA THR A 592 -30.27 154.52 101.44
C THR A 592 -29.81 153.13 101.81
N VAL A 593 -28.78 152.64 101.12
CA VAL A 593 -28.01 151.50 101.57
C VAL A 593 -26.75 152.00 102.26
N LEU A 594 -26.35 151.33 103.33
CA LEU A 594 -25.09 151.63 104.00
C LEU A 594 -23.96 151.11 103.12
N ILE A 595 -23.02 151.98 102.78
CA ILE A 595 -21.82 151.63 102.03
C ILE A 595 -20.58 152.04 102.81
N TYR A 596 -19.47 151.38 102.51
CA TYR A 596 -18.18 151.81 103.02
C TYR A 596 -17.49 152.64 101.94
N ASP A 597 -17.31 153.94 102.21
CA ASP A 597 -16.54 154.80 101.31
C ASP A 597 -15.06 154.67 101.67
N ASP A 598 -14.36 153.86 100.89
CA ASP A 598 -12.94 153.55 101.10
C ASP A 598 -12.07 154.80 101.04
N SER A 599 -12.38 155.74 100.14
CA SER A 599 -11.61 156.98 99.96
C SER A 599 -11.65 157.91 101.17
N GLY A 600 -12.72 157.83 101.97
CA GLY A 600 -12.88 158.55 103.23
C GLY A 600 -12.67 157.70 104.49
N SER A 601 -12.50 156.38 104.34
CA SER A 601 -12.45 155.40 105.43
C SER A 601 -13.58 155.56 106.46
N VAL A 602 -14.78 155.89 105.99
CA VAL A 602 -15.95 156.12 106.84
C VAL A 602 -17.17 155.45 106.20
N LEU A 603 -18.03 154.89 107.05
CA LEU A 603 -19.33 154.39 106.62
C LEU A 603 -20.22 155.56 106.22
N ARG A 604 -20.71 155.51 104.99
CA ARG A 604 -21.62 156.50 104.43
C ARG A 604 -22.89 155.82 103.98
N LYS A 605 -23.98 156.57 104.00
CA LYS A 605 -25.21 156.10 103.37
C LYS A 605 -25.21 156.61 101.94
N ALA A 606 -25.38 155.71 100.99
CA ALA A 606 -25.60 156.06 99.59
C ALA A 606 -27.07 155.79 99.29
N THR A 607 -27.72 156.80 98.75
CA THR A 607 -29.04 156.63 98.17
C THR A 607 -28.93 155.76 96.93
N ARG A 608 -29.99 155.03 96.59
CA ARG A 608 -30.01 154.22 95.37
C ARG A 608 -29.70 155.05 94.11
N ALA A 609 -30.09 156.32 94.09
CA ALA A 609 -29.80 157.24 92.99
C ALA A 609 -28.30 157.57 92.83
N GLU A 610 -27.52 157.52 93.91
CA GLU A 610 -26.06 157.71 93.89
C GLU A 610 -25.32 156.42 93.51
N MET A 611 -26.03 155.29 93.39
CA MET A 611 -25.45 153.97 93.11
C MET A 611 -25.67 153.51 91.66
N VAL A 612 -25.89 154.45 90.74
CA VAL A 612 -25.95 154.17 89.31
C VAL A 612 -24.64 154.55 88.63
#